data_AF-A0A368TJL8-F1
#
_entry.id   AF-A0A368TJL8-F1
#
_cell.length_a   1.000
_cell.length_b   1.000
_cell.length_c   1.000
_cell.angle_alpha   90.00
_cell.angle_beta   90.00
_cell.angle_gamma   90.00
#
_symmetry.space_group_name_H-M   'P 1'
#
loop_
_entity.id
_entity.type
_entity.pdbx_description
1 polymer ?
#
loop_
_entity_poly.entity_id
_entity_poly.type
_entity_poly.pdbx_seq_one_letter_code
_entity_poly.pdbx_strand_id
1 'polypeptide(L)'
;MSAKVYRVPVYDEGKIVARVEYNNNLDWWDGHNFTSGSIGRHLGLTRLKDGSFVLIYGTQFEGETSYADIVSEETAFQAALKSGNEEILNKYFKEKLQAMDKLEEVVSE
;
A
#
# COMPACT_ATOMS: atom_id res chain seq x y z
N MET A 1 4.50 -0.42 -28.91
CA MET A 1 4.82 0.77 -28.09
C MET A 1 5.11 0.27 -26.68
N SER A 2 6.35 0.34 -26.20
CA SER A 2 6.65 -0.02 -24.80
C SER A 2 5.98 1.02 -23.91
N ALA A 3 4.91 0.64 -23.20
CA ALA A 3 4.37 1.46 -22.14
C ALA A 3 5.53 1.76 -21.17
N LYS A 4 5.82 3.04 -20.96
CA LYS A 4 6.91 3.48 -20.09
C LYS A 4 6.51 3.11 -18.67
N VAL A 5 6.92 1.92 -18.24
CA VAL A 5 6.67 1.42 -16.89
C VAL A 5 7.36 2.38 -15.91
N TYR A 6 6.56 3.16 -15.19
CA TYR A 6 7.09 4.06 -14.16
C TYR A 6 7.56 3.20 -12.99
N ARG A 7 8.87 3.17 -12.74
CA ARG A 7 9.46 2.41 -11.65
C ARG A 7 9.88 3.34 -10.54
N VAL A 8 9.44 3.06 -9.33
CA VAL A 8 9.80 3.81 -8.14
C VAL A 8 10.92 3.11 -7.37
N PRO A 9 11.91 3.85 -6.86
CA PRO A 9 12.92 3.30 -5.98
C PRO A 9 12.28 2.92 -4.64
N VAL A 10 12.61 1.73 -4.17
CA VAL A 10 12.28 1.24 -2.83
C VAL A 10 13.43 1.58 -1.91
N TYR A 11 13.16 2.35 -0.87
CA TYR A 11 14.07 2.69 0.19
C TYR A 11 13.88 1.75 1.38
N ASP A 12 15.01 1.46 2.02
CA ASP A 12 15.12 0.74 3.28
C ASP A 12 16.21 1.46 4.08
N GLU A 13 15.85 2.04 5.22
CA GLU A 13 16.75 2.86 6.04
C GLU A 13 17.53 3.94 5.25
N GLY A 14 16.89 4.54 4.23
CA GLY A 14 17.49 5.56 3.37
C GLY A 14 18.39 5.04 2.25
N LYS A 15 18.48 3.71 2.04
CA LYS A 15 19.20 3.09 0.93
C LYS A 15 18.23 2.48 -0.08
N ILE A 16 18.55 2.61 -1.36
CA ILE A 16 17.74 1.97 -2.41
C ILE A 16 18.05 0.47 -2.45
N VAL A 17 17.08 -0.34 -2.07
CA VAL A 17 17.21 -1.81 -2.05
C VAL A 17 16.58 -2.46 -3.28
N ALA A 18 15.55 -1.85 -3.86
CA ALA A 18 14.85 -2.38 -5.02
C ALA A 18 14.23 -1.27 -5.87
N ARG A 19 13.67 -1.66 -7.02
CA ARG A 19 12.80 -0.80 -7.83
C ARG A 19 11.55 -1.59 -8.17
N VAL A 20 10.40 -1.03 -7.82
CA VAL A 20 9.10 -1.66 -8.09
C VAL A 20 8.34 -0.87 -9.13
N GLU A 21 7.43 -1.54 -9.83
CA GLU A 21 6.48 -0.89 -10.71
C GLU A 21 5.51 -0.05 -9.86
N TYR A 22 5.35 1.22 -10.24
CA TYR A 22 4.40 2.11 -9.61
C TYR A 22 2.99 1.54 -9.74
N ASN A 23 2.30 1.45 -8.62
CA ASN A 23 0.88 1.15 -8.58
C ASN A 23 0.21 2.07 -7.56
N ASN A 24 -1.09 2.25 -7.74
CA ASN A 24 -1.95 3.05 -6.87
C ASN A 24 -3.17 2.23 -6.42
N ASN A 25 -2.97 0.93 -6.23
CA ASN A 25 -4.05 -0.01 -5.93
C ASN A 25 -4.65 0.20 -4.53
N LEU A 26 -4.02 1.01 -3.68
CA LEU A 26 -4.56 1.42 -2.39
C LEU A 26 -5.20 2.82 -2.46
N ASP A 27 -5.47 3.39 -3.63
CA ASP A 27 -6.36 4.54 -3.71
C ASP A 27 -7.81 4.08 -3.53
N TRP A 28 -8.54 4.76 -2.66
CA TRP A 28 -9.98 4.61 -2.53
C TRP A 28 -10.70 5.92 -2.82
N TRP A 29 -11.98 5.82 -3.16
CA TRP A 29 -12.83 6.98 -3.31
C TRP A 29 -13.27 7.48 -1.93
N ASP A 30 -12.73 8.62 -1.50
CA ASP A 30 -13.02 9.24 -0.20
C ASP A 30 -14.32 10.09 -0.23
N GLY A 31 -15.20 9.87 -1.21
CA GLY A 31 -16.45 10.62 -1.37
C GLY A 31 -16.33 11.93 -2.17
N HIS A 32 -15.11 12.41 -2.45
CA HIS A 32 -14.86 13.58 -3.32
C HIS A 32 -13.75 13.35 -4.36
N ASN A 33 -12.73 12.53 -4.06
CA ASN A 33 -11.60 12.24 -4.95
C ASN A 33 -11.12 10.78 -4.78
N PHE A 34 -10.43 10.24 -5.79
CA PHE A 34 -9.69 8.97 -5.71
C PHE A 34 -8.32 9.25 -5.06
N THR A 35 -8.21 9.01 -3.75
CA THR A 35 -7.01 9.38 -2.96
C THR A 35 -6.80 8.45 -1.76
N SER A 36 -5.59 8.43 -1.21
CA SER A 36 -5.26 7.73 0.04
C SER A 36 -5.66 8.49 1.32
N GLY A 37 -6.72 9.31 1.28
CA GLY A 37 -7.14 10.17 2.41
C GLY A 37 -6.44 11.54 2.47
N SER A 38 -5.78 11.98 1.39
CA SER A 38 -5.25 13.33 1.23
C SER A 38 -5.20 13.73 -0.25
N ILE A 39 -5.58 14.98 -0.55
CA ILE A 39 -5.65 15.51 -1.92
C ILE A 39 -4.29 15.34 -2.62
N GLY A 40 -4.28 14.72 -3.81
CA GLY A 40 -3.09 14.57 -4.65
C GLY A 40 -2.06 13.55 -4.15
N ARG A 41 -2.40 12.74 -3.14
CA ARG A 41 -1.54 11.64 -2.64
C ARG A 41 -2.14 10.29 -3.00
N HIS A 42 -1.31 9.46 -3.60
CA HIS A 42 -1.62 8.11 -4.03
C HIS A 42 -0.87 7.10 -3.20
N LEU A 43 -1.53 5.98 -2.92
CA LEU A 43 -0.91 4.89 -2.19
C LEU A 43 -1.01 3.61 -3.01
N GLY A 44 0.10 2.88 -3.04
CA GLY A 44 0.19 1.56 -3.65
C GLY A 44 0.74 0.56 -2.65
N LEU A 45 0.37 -0.71 -2.81
CA LEU A 45 0.97 -1.80 -2.07
C LEU A 45 1.47 -2.86 -3.05
N THR A 46 2.69 -3.31 -2.82
CA THR A 46 3.22 -4.48 -3.49
C THR A 46 3.96 -5.36 -2.50
N ARG A 47 4.13 -6.64 -2.86
CA ARG A 47 4.92 -7.60 -2.09
C ARG A 47 6.10 -8.03 -2.93
N LEU A 48 7.29 -7.94 -2.35
CA LEU A 48 8.51 -8.41 -2.99
C LEU A 48 8.56 -9.95 -2.97
N LYS A 49 9.49 -10.52 -3.75
CA LYS A 49 9.63 -11.99 -3.87
C LYS A 49 10.09 -12.65 -2.57
N ASP A 50 10.78 -11.92 -1.72
CA ASP A 50 11.22 -12.34 -0.38
C ASP A 50 10.10 -12.29 0.67
N GLY A 51 8.94 -11.72 0.33
CA GLY A 51 7.79 -11.60 1.23
C GLY A 51 7.66 -10.22 1.90
N SER A 52 8.67 -9.35 1.80
CA SER A 52 8.58 -7.99 2.32
C SER A 52 7.49 -7.16 1.64
N PHE A 53 6.76 -6.39 2.43
CA PHE A 53 5.73 -5.49 1.93
C PHE A 53 6.34 -4.14 1.62
N VAL A 54 5.93 -3.56 0.50
CA VAL A 54 6.41 -2.28 0.02
C VAL A 54 5.21 -1.37 -0.19
N LEU A 55 5.23 -0.24 0.52
CA LEU A 55 4.28 0.84 0.32
C LEU A 55 4.85 1.84 -0.69
N ILE A 56 4.08 2.13 -1.72
CA ILE A 56 4.43 3.09 -2.76
C ILE A 56 3.67 4.38 -2.45
N TYR A 57 4.40 5.46 -2.29
CA TYR A 57 3.89 6.80 -2.05
C TYR A 57 3.99 7.59 -3.35
N GLY A 58 2.84 7.75 -4.01
CA GLY A 58 2.66 8.60 -5.18
C GLY A 58 2.15 9.98 -4.78
N THR A 59 2.48 10.98 -5.58
CA THR A 59 2.01 12.36 -5.41
C THR A 59 1.87 13.01 -6.77
N GLN A 60 0.81 13.81 -6.93
CA GLN A 60 0.52 14.59 -8.14
C GLN A 60 1.11 16.01 -8.09
N PHE A 61 1.72 16.40 -6.97
CA PHE A 61 2.33 17.73 -6.84
C PHE A 61 3.62 17.83 -7.64
N GLU A 62 3.72 18.85 -8.49
CA GLU A 62 4.94 19.16 -9.24
C GLU A 62 6.08 19.52 -8.26
N GLY A 63 7.12 18.68 -8.26
CA GLY A 63 8.31 18.85 -7.40
C GLY A 63 8.50 17.76 -6.36
N GLU A 64 7.48 16.96 -6.06
CA GLU A 64 7.64 15.77 -5.23
C GLU A 64 7.87 14.53 -6.10
N THR A 65 8.77 13.65 -5.66
CA THR A 65 9.10 12.43 -6.39
C THR A 65 8.40 11.26 -5.74
N SER A 66 7.79 10.37 -6.53
CA SER A 66 7.23 9.14 -5.98
C SER A 66 8.34 8.22 -5.48
N TYR A 67 8.15 7.68 -4.29
CA TYR A 67 9.08 6.76 -3.64
C TYR A 67 8.32 5.58 -3.06
N ALA A 68 9.04 4.54 -2.68
CA ALA A 68 8.47 3.42 -1.98
C ALA A 68 9.34 3.07 -0.78
N ASP A 69 8.73 2.55 0.27
CA ASP A 69 9.44 2.09 1.47
C ASP A 69 9.03 0.66 1.81
N ILE A 70 9.99 -0.12 2.30
CA ILE A 70 9.71 -1.41 2.91
C ILE A 70 9.03 -1.15 4.25
N VAL A 71 7.90 -1.81 4.47
CA VAL A 71 7.15 -1.72 5.71
C VAL A 71 6.83 -3.11 6.25
N SER A 72 6.59 -3.17 7.55
CA SER A 72 6.12 -4.38 8.21
C SER A 72 4.76 -4.81 7.70
N GLU A 73 4.48 -6.11 7.78
CA GLU A 73 3.19 -6.70 7.38
C GLU A 73 2.01 -6.03 8.10
N GLU A 74 2.16 -5.65 9.37
CA GLU A 74 1.12 -4.94 10.14
C GLU A 74 0.80 -3.56 9.57
N THR A 75 1.82 -2.78 9.22
CA THR A 75 1.66 -1.46 8.59
C THR A 75 1.01 -1.58 7.23
N ALA A 76 1.44 -2.57 6.43
CA ALA A 76 0.86 -2.86 5.13
C ALA A 76 -0.61 -3.29 5.24
N PHE A 77 -0.92 -4.13 6.22
CA PHE A 77 -2.29 -4.55 6.52
C PHE A 77 -3.17 -3.37 6.94
N GLN A 78 -2.69 -2.52 7.86
CA GLN A 78 -3.42 -1.34 8.31
C GLN A 78 -3.68 -0.36 7.16
N ALA A 79 -2.71 -0.18 6.24
CA ALA A 79 -2.88 0.62 5.04
C ALA A 79 -3.95 0.02 4.09
N ALA A 80 -3.91 -1.29 3.87
CA ALA A 80 -4.92 -2.00 3.08
C ALA A 80 -6.32 -1.93 3.70
N LEU A 81 -6.40 -2.01 5.03
CA LEU A 81 -7.64 -1.93 5.79
C LEU A 81 -8.24 -0.52 5.74
N LYS A 82 -7.41 0.52 5.90
CA LYS A 82 -7.82 1.91 5.71
C LYS A 82 -8.32 2.18 4.29
N SER A 83 -7.68 1.55 3.30
CA SER A 83 -8.12 1.66 1.91
C SER A 83 -9.41 0.92 1.60
N GLY A 84 -9.87 0.03 2.47
CA GLY A 84 -11.03 -0.81 2.21
C GLY A 84 -10.87 -1.70 0.97
N ASN A 85 -9.63 -1.94 0.52
CA ASN A 85 -9.39 -2.77 -0.66
C ASN A 85 -9.44 -4.25 -0.27
N GLU A 86 -10.65 -4.80 -0.23
CA GLU A 86 -10.94 -6.19 0.14
C GLU A 86 -10.19 -7.19 -0.72
N GLU A 87 -9.94 -6.89 -2.01
CA GLU A 87 -9.16 -7.77 -2.89
C GLU A 87 -7.71 -7.89 -2.43
N ILE A 88 -7.06 -6.78 -2.05
CA ILE A 88 -5.70 -6.79 -1.51
C ILE A 88 -5.66 -7.47 -0.15
N LEU A 89 -6.63 -7.17 0.72
CA LEU A 89 -6.75 -7.79 2.03
C LEU A 89 -6.91 -9.30 1.92
N ASN A 90 -7.80 -9.79 1.07
CA ASN A 90 -8.04 -11.22 0.88
C ASN A 90 -6.90 -11.90 0.09
N LYS A 91 -6.16 -11.16 -0.74
CA LYS A 91 -5.02 -11.71 -1.49
C LYS A 91 -3.77 -11.87 -0.64
N TYR A 92 -3.46 -10.89 0.22
CA TYR A 92 -2.21 -10.87 0.98
C TYR A 92 -2.37 -11.10 2.48
N PHE A 93 -3.52 -10.76 3.06
CA PHE A 93 -3.73 -10.72 4.50
C PHE A 93 -4.97 -11.50 4.95
N LYS A 94 -5.43 -12.48 4.15
CA LYS A 94 -6.65 -13.25 4.45
C LYS A 94 -6.65 -13.83 5.87
N GLU A 95 -5.54 -14.44 6.27
CA GLU A 95 -5.38 -15.05 7.59
C GLU A 95 -5.40 -13.98 8.70
N LYS A 96 -4.77 -12.83 8.47
CA LYS A 96 -4.77 -11.70 9.42
C LYS A 96 -6.14 -11.05 9.57
N LEU A 97 -6.86 -10.88 8.46
CA LEU A 97 -8.22 -10.34 8.47
C LEU A 97 -9.14 -11.22 9.30
N GLN A 98 -9.09 -12.54 9.09
CA GLN A 98 -9.85 -13.52 9.88
C GLN A 98 -9.44 -13.56 11.36
N ALA A 99 -8.14 -13.40 11.65
CA ALA A 99 -7.66 -13.36 13.02
C ALA A 99 -8.11 -12.09 13.75
N MET A 100 -8.16 -10.94 13.07
CA MET A 100 -8.60 -9.67 13.64
C MET A 100 -10.11 -9.65 13.91
N ASP A 101 -10.90 -10.15 12.96
CA ASP A 101 -12.37 -10.30 13.08
C ASP A 101 -12.75 -11.13 14.31
N LYS A 102 -12.06 -12.27 14.51
CA LYS A 102 -12.21 -13.10 15.71
C LYS A 102 -11.77 -12.41 17.00
N LEU A 103 -10.76 -11.54 16.93
CA LEU A 103 -10.26 -10.81 18.09
C LEU A 103 -11.25 -9.72 18.52
N GLU A 104 -11.92 -9.05 17.59
CA GLU A 104 -12.99 -8.10 17.91
C GLU A 104 -14.21 -8.79 18.54
N GLU A 105 -14.60 -9.98 18.07
CA GLU A 105 -15.66 -10.77 18.70
C GLU A 105 -15.33 -11.15 20.16
N VAL A 106 -14.09 -11.56 20.45
CA VAL A 106 -13.69 -11.98 21.81
C VAL A 106 -13.58 -10.81 22.80
N VAL A 107 -13.31 -9.59 22.32
CA VAL A 107 -13.20 -8.39 23.17
C VAL A 107 -14.57 -7.76 23.46
N SER A 108 -15.61 -8.17 22.73
CA SER A 108 -16.98 -7.67 22.89
C SER A 108 -17.90 -8.58 23.73
N GLU A 109 -17.39 -9.71 24.24
CA GLU A 109 -18.02 -10.59 25.26
C GLU A 109 -17.49 -10.31 26.68
#